data_AF-R5MTX9-F1
#
_entry.id   AF-R5MTX9-F1
#
_cell.length_a   1.000
_cell.length_b   1.000
_cell.length_c   1.000
_cell.angle_alpha   90.00
_cell.angle_beta   90.00
_cell.angle_gamma   90.00
#
_symmetry.space_group_name_H-M   'P 1'
#
loop_
_entity.id
_entity.type
_entity.pdbx_description
1 polymer ?
#
loop_
_entity_poly.entity_id
_entity_poly.type
_entity_poly.pdbx_seq_one_letter_code
_entity_poly.pdbx_strand_id
1 'polypeptide(L)'
;MKKFNKDKYLKKLKLKRFWQNNSRYFYIGVPCILCGILGIYFAYSKFFVTQEDAVVQTSVGNFVYGDVIINNYVNGQYTVEAPAKGTGYKVDKIVCDNGSVGEWSGKDWGPVISNITKRSKCNIYFADIEKINIGNVAVPLDYYGNCPSVNDDGSVNVTEAERQYGYLCKAKDAYGDSYYYRGNVTNNYVKFGKWSKDTPDVVKGFYSATSTSYKEYSTVKECQSASSYNVNCTVISKANKDMYWRIIRINGNNTIRVIYDGTSAHANGESSKDRQIGESAFNSSRNDNAYVGYMYGAAGASTYAAAHANTNDSTIKTYLDTWYENNIKGTANEQYIADNIFCNDRSFASNNSGTGAGISDTYYRWYNDDGTTQNNKMMFTCSQKNDAFTVNDTIKGNGALTYGIGLLTADEAVLAGGLSSSYLNYYLYSGQDYWLASPSEFFYGGSAYVRRVASGGYLNYLDVNYSLGARPVLNLSSDVLKNGNGTASDPYHA
;
A
#
# COMPACT_ATOMS: atom_id res chain seq x y z
N MET A 1 -73.10 62.93 62.49
CA MET A 1 -72.51 64.16 61.89
C MET A 1 -71.05 63.91 61.48
N LYS A 2 -70.73 63.80 60.18
CA LYS A 2 -69.35 63.92 59.66
C LYS A 2 -69.12 65.38 59.29
N LYS A 3 -68.26 66.08 60.06
CA LYS A 3 -67.88 67.49 59.83
C LYS A 3 -67.40 67.67 58.39
N PHE A 4 -68.10 68.46 57.59
CA PHE A 4 -67.66 68.86 56.26
C PHE A 4 -66.39 69.72 56.40
N ASN A 5 -65.24 69.12 56.08
CA ASN A 5 -63.95 69.81 56.14
C ASN A 5 -63.78 70.64 54.85
N LYS A 6 -64.15 71.91 54.93
CA LYS A 6 -64.12 72.90 53.83
C LYS A 6 -62.73 73.01 53.19
N ASP A 7 -61.66 72.89 53.95
CA ASP A 7 -60.29 72.98 53.44
C ASP A 7 -59.90 71.77 52.59
N LYS A 8 -60.35 70.57 52.97
CA LYS A 8 -60.17 69.35 52.16
C LYS A 8 -60.90 69.45 50.83
N TYR A 9 -62.10 70.04 50.83
CA TYR A 9 -62.89 70.24 49.61
C TYR A 9 -62.27 71.30 48.68
N LEU A 10 -61.80 72.42 49.25
CA LEU A 10 -61.10 73.48 48.52
C LEU A 10 -59.78 73.01 47.91
N LYS A 11 -58.98 72.20 48.63
CA LYS A 11 -57.78 71.55 48.05
C LYS A 11 -58.14 70.66 46.87
N LYS A 12 -59.22 69.89 46.96
CA LYS A 12 -59.69 69.01 45.87
C LYS A 12 -60.11 69.82 44.63
N LEU A 13 -60.77 70.96 44.82
CA LEU A 13 -61.15 71.87 43.74
C LEU A 13 -59.94 72.57 43.09
N LYS A 14 -58.96 73.03 43.88
CA LYS A 14 -57.71 73.61 43.35
C LYS A 14 -56.92 72.58 42.53
N LEU A 15 -56.83 71.33 43.01
CA LEU A 15 -56.15 70.24 42.30
C LEU A 15 -56.88 69.89 40.99
N LYS A 16 -58.22 69.87 41.01
CA LYS A 16 -59.03 69.60 39.82
C LYS A 16 -58.89 70.70 38.75
N ARG A 17 -58.80 71.97 39.16
CA ARG A 17 -58.58 73.12 38.27
C ARG A 17 -57.16 73.17 37.70
N PHE A 18 -56.15 72.79 38.48
CA PHE A 18 -54.78 72.61 38.03
C PHE A 18 -54.64 71.51 36.98
N TRP A 19 -55.29 70.35 37.22
CA TRP A 19 -55.32 69.25 36.25
C TRP A 19 -56.01 69.62 34.95
N GLN A 20 -57.13 70.36 34.99
CA GLN A 20 -57.80 70.82 33.78
C GLN A 20 -56.93 71.78 32.94
N ASN A 21 -56.31 72.79 33.57
CA ASN A 21 -55.47 73.75 32.85
C ASN A 21 -54.17 73.13 32.29
N ASN A 22 -53.56 72.17 32.99
CA ASN A 22 -52.29 71.58 32.58
C ASN A 22 -52.41 70.22 31.85
N SER A 23 -53.64 69.71 31.69
CA SER A 23 -53.92 68.44 31.00
C SER A 23 -53.31 68.37 29.59
N ARG A 24 -53.41 69.43 28.79
CA ARG A 24 -52.85 69.50 27.44
C ARG A 24 -51.33 69.30 27.42
N TYR A 25 -50.61 69.84 28.41
CA TYR A 25 -49.16 69.65 28.53
C TYR A 25 -48.80 68.24 29.00
N PHE A 26 -49.68 67.59 29.79
CA PHE A 26 -49.50 66.19 30.17
C PHE A 26 -49.70 65.23 28.99
N TYR A 27 -50.73 65.45 28.15
CA TYR A 27 -51.00 64.61 26.98
C TYR A 27 -49.99 64.75 25.84
N ILE A 28 -49.28 65.88 25.77
CA ILE A 28 -48.24 66.11 24.74
C ILE A 28 -46.84 65.83 25.29
N GLY A 29 -46.55 66.25 26.52
CA GLY A 29 -45.23 66.11 27.14
C GLY A 29 -44.88 64.68 27.54
N VAL A 30 -45.84 63.92 28.10
CA VAL A 30 -45.57 62.54 28.57
C VAL A 30 -45.25 61.59 27.41
N PRO A 31 -45.96 61.60 26.26
CA PRO A 31 -45.57 60.79 25.12
C PRO A 31 -44.24 61.20 24.51
N CYS A 32 -43.93 62.50 24.43
CA CYS A 32 -42.65 62.97 23.88
C CYS A 32 -41.46 62.52 24.75
N ILE A 33 -41.61 62.57 26.07
CA ILE A 33 -40.58 62.08 27.01
C ILE A 33 -40.43 60.56 26.91
N LEU A 34 -41.54 59.82 26.81
CA LEU A 34 -41.51 58.35 26.64
C LEU A 34 -40.85 57.96 25.30
N CYS A 35 -41.14 58.66 24.21
CA CYS A 35 -40.48 58.46 22.92
C CYS A 35 -38.99 58.81 22.97
N GLY A 36 -38.61 59.85 23.72
CA GLY A 36 -37.21 60.20 23.97
C GLY A 36 -36.46 59.12 24.76
N ILE A 37 -37.07 58.59 25.83
CA ILE A 37 -36.50 57.50 26.63
C ILE A 37 -36.38 56.21 25.81
N LEU A 38 -37.39 55.87 25.00
CA LEU A 38 -37.34 54.73 24.07
C LEU A 38 -36.25 54.93 23.00
N GLY A 39 -36.09 56.15 22.47
CA GLY A 39 -35.03 56.50 21.53
C GLY A 39 -33.63 56.33 22.14
N ILE A 40 -33.42 56.75 23.39
CA ILE A 40 -32.17 56.53 24.13
C ILE A 40 -31.95 55.04 24.37
N TYR A 41 -32.99 54.27 24.72
CA TYR A 41 -32.89 52.83 24.95
C TYR A 41 -32.56 52.06 23.66
N PHE A 42 -33.18 52.43 22.53
CA PHE A 42 -32.86 51.85 21.23
C PHE A 42 -31.50 52.29 20.70
N ALA A 43 -31.04 53.50 20.99
CA ALA A 43 -29.69 53.94 20.67
C ALA A 43 -28.65 53.20 21.52
N TYR A 44 -28.90 52.97 22.82
CA TYR A 44 -28.06 52.14 23.68
C TYR A 44 -28.02 50.68 23.17
N SER A 45 -29.15 50.12 22.72
CA SER A 45 -29.19 48.76 22.16
C SER A 45 -28.60 48.63 20.74
N LYS A 46 -28.48 49.72 19.96
CA LYS A 46 -27.88 49.69 18.60
C LYS A 46 -26.43 50.17 18.53
N PHE A 47 -25.95 50.96 19.50
CA PHE A 47 -24.58 51.47 19.53
C PHE A 47 -23.64 50.73 20.50
N PHE A 48 -24.14 49.73 21.23
CA PHE A 48 -23.32 48.69 21.86
C PHE A 48 -23.48 47.36 21.13
N VAL A 49 -23.12 47.35 19.85
CA VAL A 49 -22.55 46.15 19.21
C VAL A 49 -21.14 46.55 18.77
N THR A 50 -20.22 46.54 19.71
CA THR A 50 -18.86 46.15 19.41
C THR A 50 -18.86 44.62 19.40
N GLN A 51 -18.94 44.04 18.20
CA GLN A 51 -18.25 42.78 17.97
C GLN A 51 -16.75 43.07 18.17
N GLU A 52 -16.29 42.94 19.40
CA GLU A 52 -14.94 42.51 19.69
C GLU A 52 -15.11 41.29 20.60
N ASP A 53 -14.85 40.14 20.00
CA ASP A 53 -14.54 38.86 20.61
C ASP A 53 -15.27 38.55 21.92
N ALA A 54 -16.27 37.67 21.78
CA ALA A 54 -16.59 36.75 22.85
C ALA A 54 -15.32 35.95 23.21
N VAL A 55 -14.47 36.52 24.06
CA VAL A 55 -13.66 35.73 24.96
C VAL A 55 -14.68 35.01 25.82
N VAL A 56 -14.99 33.79 25.40
CA VAL A 56 -15.48 32.76 26.30
C VAL A 56 -14.39 32.63 27.37
N GLN A 57 -14.43 33.49 28.38
CA GLN A 57 -13.91 33.13 29.69
C GLN A 57 -14.84 32.05 30.21
N THR A 58 -14.66 30.84 29.70
CA THR A 58 -14.67 29.72 30.62
C THR A 58 -13.66 30.13 31.68
N SER A 59 -14.12 30.30 32.91
CA SER A 59 -13.22 30.33 34.06
C SER A 59 -12.50 28.99 34.06
N VAL A 60 -11.44 28.87 33.26
CA VAL A 60 -10.54 27.75 33.35
C VAL A 60 -9.95 27.89 34.73
N GLY A 61 -10.18 26.88 35.58
CA GLY A 61 -9.54 26.83 36.89
C GLY A 61 -8.04 27.10 36.74
N ASN A 62 -7.39 27.58 37.79
CA ASN A 62 -5.94 27.79 37.78
C ASN A 62 -5.24 26.61 37.10
N PHE A 63 -4.70 26.87 35.90
CA PHE A 63 -4.03 25.87 35.08
C PHE A 63 -2.87 25.30 35.89
N VAL A 64 -2.95 23.99 36.18
CA VAL A 64 -1.96 23.28 36.98
C VAL A 64 -0.75 23.01 36.07
N TYR A 65 0.45 23.05 36.65
CA TYR A 65 1.69 22.62 36.01
C TYR A 65 1.48 21.40 35.08
N GLY A 66 1.70 21.57 33.77
CA GLY A 66 1.66 20.47 32.79
C GLY A 66 0.74 20.67 31.57
N ASP A 67 -0.04 21.76 31.49
CA ASP A 67 -0.95 21.96 30.35
C ASP A 67 -0.25 22.19 29.01
N VAL A 68 -0.71 21.50 27.97
CA VAL A 68 -0.27 21.67 26.58
C VAL A 68 -1.39 22.33 25.76
N ILE A 69 -1.10 23.47 25.14
CA ILE A 69 -1.98 24.12 24.18
C ILE A 69 -1.55 23.70 22.78
N ILE A 70 -2.47 23.13 21.99
CA ILE A 70 -2.21 22.71 20.61
C ILE A 70 -2.85 23.71 19.65
N ASN A 71 -2.06 24.22 18.72
CA ASN A 71 -2.52 25.04 17.60
C ASN A 71 -2.28 24.30 16.29
N ASN A 72 -3.24 24.33 15.37
CA ASN A 72 -3.12 23.70 14.07
C ASN A 72 -2.94 24.76 12.98
N TYR A 73 -2.09 24.46 12.01
CA TYR A 73 -1.88 25.29 10.83
C TYR A 73 -1.92 24.41 9.58
N VAL A 74 -2.78 24.71 8.61
CA VAL A 74 -2.85 24.00 7.33
C VAL A 74 -2.31 24.93 6.25
N ASN A 75 -1.25 24.50 5.56
CA ASN A 75 -0.58 25.31 4.53
C ASN A 75 -0.25 26.74 5.02
N GLY A 76 0.18 26.84 6.29
CA GLY A 76 0.53 28.10 6.96
C GLY A 76 -0.65 28.91 7.50
N GLN A 77 -1.90 28.51 7.25
CA GLN A 77 -3.10 29.17 7.77
C GLN A 77 -3.56 28.52 9.07
N TYR A 78 -3.86 29.32 10.09
CA TYR A 78 -4.37 28.81 11.36
C TYR A 78 -5.74 28.15 11.17
N THR A 79 -5.91 26.96 11.73
CA THR A 79 -7.19 26.26 11.80
C THR A 79 -7.48 25.86 13.23
N VAL A 80 -8.76 25.90 13.61
CA VAL A 80 -9.19 25.43 14.93
C VAL A 80 -9.07 23.90 14.99
N GLU A 81 -9.55 23.23 13.93
CA GLU A 81 -9.53 21.78 13.82
C GLU A 81 -8.30 21.31 13.06
N ALA A 82 -7.67 20.23 13.55
CA ALA A 82 -6.64 19.53 12.80
C ALA A 82 -7.29 18.79 11.62
N PRO A 83 -6.63 18.69 10.45
CA PRO A 83 -7.11 17.85 9.36
C PRO A 83 -7.38 16.42 9.84
N ALA A 84 -8.48 15.83 9.39
CA ALA A 84 -8.79 14.44 9.74
C ALA A 84 -7.83 13.47 9.03
N LYS A 85 -7.53 12.34 9.70
CA LYS A 85 -6.85 11.19 9.07
C LYS A 85 -7.70 10.79 7.89
N GLY A 86 -7.24 10.96 6.67
CA GLY A 86 -8.23 11.00 5.58
C GLY A 86 -7.83 11.89 4.44
N THR A 87 -7.43 13.09 4.81
CA THR A 87 -7.85 14.26 4.05
C THR A 87 -6.79 14.81 3.11
N GLY A 88 -5.69 14.06 2.93
CA GLY A 88 -4.63 14.41 1.99
C GLY A 88 -3.60 15.39 2.54
N TYR A 89 -3.46 15.47 3.86
CA TYR A 89 -2.44 16.27 4.53
C TYR A 89 -1.45 15.36 5.26
N LYS A 90 -0.24 15.85 5.46
CA LYS A 90 0.79 15.28 6.36
C LYS A 90 1.26 16.35 7.35
N VAL A 91 1.83 15.94 8.47
CA VAL A 91 2.49 16.89 9.38
C VAL A 91 3.87 17.24 8.81
N ASP A 92 4.10 18.52 8.58
CA ASP A 92 5.37 19.09 8.12
C ASP A 92 6.35 19.25 9.29
N LYS A 93 5.86 19.83 10.40
CA LYS A 93 6.63 20.01 11.63
C LYS A 93 5.74 20.28 12.84
N ILE A 94 6.31 20.02 14.01
CA ILE A 94 5.74 20.43 15.29
C ILE A 94 6.77 21.31 16.00
N VAL A 95 6.34 22.50 16.44
CA VAL A 95 7.18 23.44 17.17
C VAL A 95 6.55 23.68 18.52
N CYS A 96 7.24 23.26 19.58
CA CYS A 96 6.79 23.42 20.95
C CYS A 96 7.70 24.36 21.73
N ASP A 97 7.10 25.15 22.63
CA ASP A 97 7.84 26.04 23.53
C ASP A 97 8.33 25.32 24.80
N ASN A 98 9.09 26.02 25.64
CA ASN A 98 9.49 25.58 26.99
C ASN A 98 10.22 24.23 27.07
N GLY A 99 10.92 23.84 26.00
CA GLY A 99 11.74 22.63 25.95
C GLY A 99 10.95 21.32 25.82
N SER A 100 9.62 21.40 25.65
CA SER A 100 8.81 20.23 25.27
C SER A 100 9.09 19.83 23.82
N VAL A 101 8.97 18.54 23.52
CA VAL A 101 9.20 17.96 22.20
C VAL A 101 7.90 17.38 21.70
N GLY A 102 7.53 17.71 20.46
CA GLY A 102 6.33 17.19 19.82
C GLY A 102 6.68 16.26 18.67
N GLU A 103 6.08 15.08 18.68
CA GLU A 103 6.14 14.08 17.62
C GLU A 103 4.72 13.80 17.11
N TRP A 104 4.58 13.23 15.92
CA TRP A 104 3.27 12.87 15.36
C TRP A 104 3.15 11.36 15.19
N SER A 105 2.10 10.77 15.75
CA SER A 105 1.72 9.38 15.45
C SER A 105 0.86 9.37 14.19
N GLY A 106 1.40 8.92 13.06
CA GLY A 106 0.59 8.68 11.84
C GLY A 106 -0.45 7.57 12.03
N LYS A 107 -0.13 6.60 12.90
CA LYS A 107 -1.02 5.49 13.27
C LYS A 107 -2.26 5.98 14.02
N ASP A 108 -2.08 6.72 15.10
CA ASP A 108 -3.17 7.21 15.94
C ASP A 108 -3.74 8.55 15.43
N TRP A 109 -3.04 9.16 14.46
CA TRP A 109 -3.32 10.47 13.91
C TRP A 109 -3.45 11.55 14.98
N GLY A 110 -2.40 11.67 15.78
CA GLY A 110 -2.35 12.61 16.89
C GLY A 110 -0.93 12.91 17.34
N PRO A 111 -0.73 14.03 18.04
CA PRO A 111 0.58 14.41 18.54
C PRO A 111 0.93 13.62 19.81
N VAL A 112 2.19 13.24 19.93
CA VAL A 112 2.81 12.75 21.16
C VAL A 112 3.71 13.87 21.68
N ILE A 113 3.37 14.45 22.83
CA ILE A 113 4.13 15.56 23.42
C ILE A 113 4.86 15.05 24.65
N SER A 114 6.18 15.25 24.68
CA SER A 114 7.08 14.77 25.73
C SER A 114 7.89 15.91 26.35
N ASN A 115 8.59 15.61 27.44
CA ASN A 115 9.42 16.55 28.21
C ASN A 115 8.68 17.82 28.69
N ILE A 116 7.43 17.66 29.13
CA ILE A 116 6.59 18.77 29.60
C ILE A 116 6.97 19.09 31.05
N THR A 117 7.76 20.14 31.24
CA THR A 117 8.19 20.60 32.58
C THR A 117 7.42 21.81 33.09
N LYS A 118 6.75 22.52 32.17
CA LYS A 118 5.94 23.73 32.39
C LYS A 118 4.81 23.75 31.36
N ARG A 119 3.88 24.68 31.50
CA ARG A 119 2.84 24.92 30.48
C ARG A 119 3.50 25.18 29.12
N SER A 120 3.16 24.40 28.11
CA SER A 120 3.77 24.49 26.78
C SER A 120 2.73 24.77 25.71
N LYS A 121 3.14 25.49 24.68
CA LYS A 121 2.37 25.66 23.46
C LYS A 121 3.05 24.89 22.35
N CYS A 122 2.31 24.06 21.63
CA CYS A 122 2.76 23.29 20.49
C CYS A 122 1.96 23.70 19.25
N ASN A 123 2.66 24.22 18.25
CA ASN A 123 2.10 24.54 16.94
C ASN A 123 2.40 23.36 16.00
N ILE A 124 1.34 22.75 15.46
CA ILE A 124 1.40 21.64 14.50
C ILE A 124 1.10 22.21 13.13
N TYR A 125 2.04 22.00 12.19
CA TYR A 125 1.93 22.47 10.83
C TYR A 125 1.66 21.29 9.90
N PHE A 126 0.57 21.38 9.14
CA PHE A 126 0.16 20.43 8.13
C PHE A 126 0.43 20.99 6.73
N ALA A 127 0.91 20.14 5.84
CA ALA A 127 1.07 20.45 4.42
C ALA A 127 0.29 19.44 3.57
N ASP A 128 -0.04 19.81 2.35
CA ASP A 128 -0.57 18.87 1.37
C ASP A 128 0.38 17.67 1.20
N ILE A 129 -0.20 16.49 1.11
CA ILE A 129 0.58 15.29 0.83
C ILE A 129 1.06 15.31 -0.62
N GLU A 130 2.30 14.88 -0.83
CA GLU A 130 2.82 14.69 -2.16
C GLU A 130 1.99 13.63 -2.87
N LYS A 131 1.59 13.92 -4.11
CA LYS A 131 0.85 13.00 -4.96
C LYS A 131 1.66 12.76 -6.21
N ILE A 132 1.62 11.53 -6.68
CA ILE A 132 2.16 11.19 -8.00
C ILE A 132 1.02 10.70 -8.88
N ASN A 133 1.12 10.97 -10.18
CA ASN A 133 0.15 10.49 -11.13
C ASN A 133 0.52 9.06 -11.56
N ILE A 134 -0.35 8.11 -11.26
CA ILE A 134 -0.33 6.76 -11.81
C ILE A 134 -1.36 6.72 -12.94
N GLY A 135 -0.87 6.91 -14.17
CA GLY A 135 -1.75 7.16 -15.32
C GLY A 135 -2.54 8.45 -15.14
N ASN A 136 -3.86 8.33 -15.19
CA ASN A 136 -4.82 9.42 -14.97
C ASN A 136 -5.22 9.63 -13.49
N VAL A 137 -4.70 8.84 -12.55
CA VAL A 137 -5.06 8.91 -11.12
C VAL A 137 -3.96 9.55 -10.29
N ALA A 138 -4.30 10.57 -9.51
CA ALA A 138 -3.40 11.14 -8.51
C ALA A 138 -3.42 10.29 -7.23
N VAL A 139 -2.30 9.64 -6.91
CA VAL A 139 -2.15 8.75 -5.74
C VAL A 139 -1.26 9.43 -4.69
N PRO A 140 -1.70 9.53 -3.42
CA PRO A 140 -0.88 10.10 -2.36
C PRO A 140 0.30 9.18 -2.02
N LEU A 141 1.49 9.78 -1.91
CA LEU A 141 2.70 9.10 -1.46
C LEU A 141 2.73 9.05 0.07
N ASP A 142 3.06 7.89 0.62
CA ASP A 142 3.22 7.64 2.06
C ASP A 142 2.15 8.28 2.94
N TYR A 143 0.90 7.99 2.61
CA TYR A 143 -0.25 8.58 3.28
C TYR A 143 -0.26 8.43 4.80
N TYR A 144 0.33 7.36 5.31
CA TYR A 144 0.32 7.02 6.73
C TYR A 144 1.62 7.39 7.46
N GLY A 145 2.66 7.83 6.75
CA GLY A 145 4.01 7.99 7.32
C GLY A 145 4.66 6.65 7.67
N ASN A 146 4.28 5.59 6.96
CA ASN A 146 4.66 4.21 7.23
C ASN A 146 5.63 3.65 6.17
N CYS A 147 6.06 4.46 5.20
CA CYS A 147 7.06 3.99 4.26
C CYS A 147 8.35 3.63 4.99
N PRO A 148 8.91 2.43 4.74
CA PRO A 148 10.17 2.04 5.34
C PRO A 148 11.28 3.02 4.97
N SER A 149 12.23 3.23 5.90
CA SER A 149 13.36 4.13 5.68
C SER A 149 14.27 3.60 4.57
N VAL A 150 14.81 4.50 3.75
CA VAL A 150 15.79 4.18 2.70
C VAL A 150 17.19 4.46 3.24
N ASN A 151 18.08 3.48 3.12
CA ASN A 151 19.50 3.59 3.49
C ASN A 151 20.27 4.41 2.45
N ASP A 152 21.48 4.86 2.80
CA ASP A 152 22.35 5.65 1.92
C ASP A 152 22.71 4.93 0.61
N ASP A 153 22.76 3.59 0.63
CA ASP A 153 23.03 2.76 -0.56
C ASP A 153 21.79 2.53 -1.44
N GLY A 154 20.65 3.15 -1.10
CA GLY A 154 19.38 3.04 -1.82
C GLY A 154 18.55 1.80 -1.48
N SER A 155 19.07 0.90 -0.64
CA SER A 155 18.28 -0.21 -0.10
C SER A 155 17.26 0.26 0.93
N VAL A 156 16.25 -0.56 1.18
CA VAL A 156 15.11 -0.22 2.01
C VAL A 156 15.13 -1.07 3.28
N ASN A 157 15.01 -0.42 4.44
CA ASN A 157 15.04 -1.07 5.74
C ASN A 157 13.62 -1.43 6.21
N VAL A 158 13.23 -2.70 6.05
CA VAL A 158 11.89 -3.19 6.40
C VAL A 158 11.93 -3.93 7.73
N THR A 159 11.31 -3.34 8.74
CA THR A 159 11.29 -3.88 10.12
C THR A 159 10.03 -4.68 10.44
N GLU A 160 8.93 -4.46 9.71
CA GLU A 160 7.66 -5.14 9.93
C GLU A 160 6.87 -5.36 8.63
N ALA A 161 5.89 -6.24 8.70
CA ALA A 161 4.91 -6.43 7.64
C ALA A 161 3.87 -5.30 7.63
N GLU A 162 3.31 -4.98 6.46
CA GLU A 162 2.20 -4.04 6.34
C GLU A 162 0.97 -4.77 5.80
N ARG A 163 -0.16 -4.65 6.52
CA ARG A 163 -1.40 -5.39 6.22
C ARG A 163 -2.67 -4.59 6.46
N GLN A 164 -2.56 -3.46 7.13
CA GLN A 164 -3.72 -2.67 7.52
C GLN A 164 -3.99 -1.59 6.47
N TYR A 165 -2.93 -0.95 6.02
CA TYR A 165 -3.00 0.23 5.18
C TYR A 165 -2.42 -0.07 3.80
N GLY A 166 -3.05 0.48 2.76
CA GLY A 166 -2.53 0.48 1.40
C GLY A 166 -1.99 1.86 1.07
N TYR A 167 -0.72 1.95 0.68
CA TYR A 167 -0.08 3.21 0.30
C TYR A 167 1.05 2.96 -0.70
N LEU A 168 1.59 4.07 -1.22
CA LEU A 168 2.68 4.07 -2.18
C LEU A 168 3.95 4.60 -1.52
N CYS A 169 5.07 3.93 -1.77
CA CYS A 169 6.38 4.32 -1.26
C CYS A 169 7.35 4.55 -2.41
N LYS A 170 8.41 5.29 -2.12
CA LYS A 170 9.47 5.63 -3.07
C LYS A 170 10.77 4.91 -2.70
N ALA A 171 11.43 4.32 -3.68
CA ALA A 171 12.77 3.74 -3.53
C ALA A 171 13.52 3.77 -4.87
N LYS A 172 14.83 3.57 -4.84
CA LYS A 172 15.64 3.53 -6.06
C LYS A 172 15.59 2.15 -6.72
N ASP A 173 15.57 2.14 -8.05
CA ASP A 173 15.85 0.95 -8.86
C ASP A 173 17.00 1.22 -9.83
N ALA A 174 17.29 0.25 -10.71
CA ALA A 174 18.38 0.35 -11.70
C ALA A 174 18.18 1.46 -12.76
N TYR A 175 17.00 2.07 -12.80
CA TYR A 175 16.61 3.09 -13.77
C TYR A 175 16.31 4.45 -13.15
N GLY A 176 16.14 4.55 -11.83
CA GLY A 176 15.98 5.82 -11.12
C GLY A 176 15.04 5.71 -9.93
N ASP A 177 14.20 6.73 -9.76
CA ASP A 177 13.16 6.75 -8.74
C ASP A 177 12.01 5.84 -9.13
N SER A 178 11.74 4.82 -8.32
CA SER A 178 10.61 3.91 -8.48
C SER A 178 9.58 4.12 -7.37
N TYR A 179 8.33 3.81 -7.69
CA TYR A 179 7.21 3.91 -6.76
C TYR A 179 6.52 2.56 -6.62
N TYR A 180 6.49 2.02 -5.42
CA TYR A 180 5.99 0.67 -5.16
C TYR A 180 4.82 0.68 -4.20
N TYR A 181 3.87 -0.22 -4.46
CA TYR A 181 2.70 -0.41 -3.62
C TYR A 181 3.07 -1.24 -2.40
N ARG A 182 2.51 -0.88 -1.23
CA ARG A 182 2.74 -1.59 0.03
C ARG A 182 1.42 -1.77 0.79
N GLY A 183 1.18 -2.99 1.25
CA GLY A 183 0.09 -3.33 2.15
C GLY A 183 -1.26 -3.63 1.50
N ASN A 184 -2.34 -3.19 2.13
CA ASN A 184 -3.72 -3.50 1.72
C ASN A 184 -4.21 -2.53 0.62
N VAL A 185 -3.56 -2.59 -0.53
CA VAL A 185 -3.83 -1.70 -1.68
C VAL A 185 -5.00 -2.22 -2.52
N THR A 186 -5.94 -1.34 -2.88
CA THR A 186 -7.18 -1.70 -3.61
C THR A 186 -7.33 -1.03 -4.98
N ASN A 187 -6.34 -0.24 -5.41
CA ASN A 187 -6.35 0.53 -6.66
C ASN A 187 -5.13 0.22 -7.55
N ASN A 188 -4.66 -1.03 -7.53
CA ASN A 188 -3.50 -1.48 -8.30
C ASN A 188 -3.82 -2.65 -9.26
N TYR A 189 -5.04 -2.74 -9.77
CA TYR A 189 -5.47 -3.77 -10.71
C TYR A 189 -5.23 -3.33 -12.16
N VAL A 190 -4.73 -4.25 -12.99
CA VAL A 190 -4.58 -4.09 -14.44
C VAL A 190 -5.29 -5.25 -15.13
N LYS A 191 -6.07 -4.96 -16.18
CA LYS A 191 -6.62 -5.97 -17.09
C LYS A 191 -5.80 -5.95 -18.38
N PHE A 192 -5.02 -7.00 -18.60
CA PHE A 192 -4.04 -7.05 -19.69
C PHE A 192 -3.94 -8.44 -20.30
N GLY A 193 -4.32 -8.58 -21.57
CA GLY A 193 -4.28 -9.86 -22.28
C GLY A 193 -5.46 -10.78 -22.01
N LYS A 194 -5.49 -11.88 -22.77
CA LYS A 194 -6.48 -12.95 -22.68
C LYS A 194 -5.78 -14.29 -22.80
N TRP A 195 -6.28 -15.29 -22.09
CA TRP A 195 -5.88 -16.67 -22.30
C TRP A 195 -6.14 -17.11 -23.73
N SER A 196 -5.20 -17.88 -24.30
CA SER A 196 -5.35 -18.45 -25.64
C SER A 196 -6.67 -19.18 -25.79
N LYS A 197 -7.27 -19.09 -26.98
CA LYS A 197 -8.50 -19.84 -27.31
C LYS A 197 -8.27 -21.35 -27.28
N ASP A 198 -7.03 -21.77 -27.51
CA ASP A 198 -6.62 -23.17 -27.52
C ASP A 198 -6.15 -23.65 -26.13
N THR A 199 -6.31 -22.82 -25.09
CA THR A 199 -5.98 -23.21 -23.72
C THR A 199 -6.86 -24.40 -23.32
N PRO A 200 -6.27 -25.56 -22.99
CA PRO A 200 -7.04 -26.73 -22.61
C PRO A 200 -7.79 -26.48 -21.30
N ASP A 201 -8.96 -27.09 -21.20
CA ASP A 201 -9.68 -27.16 -19.93
C ASP A 201 -8.87 -27.97 -18.91
N VAL A 202 -8.82 -27.49 -17.68
CA VAL A 202 -8.22 -28.21 -16.56
C VAL A 202 -9.32 -28.87 -15.77
N VAL A 203 -9.22 -30.17 -15.51
CA VAL A 203 -10.20 -30.86 -14.66
C VAL A 203 -9.66 -31.01 -13.26
N LYS A 204 -10.42 -30.54 -12.26
CA LYS A 204 -10.10 -30.68 -10.85
C LYS A 204 -10.93 -31.79 -10.24
N GLY A 205 -10.24 -32.81 -9.77
CA GLY A 205 -10.82 -33.90 -9.03
C GLY A 205 -10.67 -33.70 -7.52
N PHE A 206 -11.74 -33.84 -6.75
CA PHE A 206 -11.75 -33.65 -5.30
C PHE A 206 -11.83 -34.98 -4.56
N TYR A 207 -11.21 -35.03 -3.37
CA TYR A 207 -11.19 -36.22 -2.53
C TYR A 207 -12.56 -36.55 -1.92
N SER A 208 -13.40 -35.54 -1.68
CA SER A 208 -14.77 -35.68 -1.20
C SER A 208 -15.63 -34.52 -1.71
N ALA A 209 -16.95 -34.61 -1.56
CA ALA A 209 -17.88 -33.57 -1.97
C ALA A 209 -17.67 -32.21 -1.25
N THR A 210 -17.02 -32.22 -0.08
CA THR A 210 -16.76 -31.03 0.75
C THR A 210 -15.28 -30.66 0.84
N SER A 211 -14.39 -31.43 0.22
CA SER A 211 -12.94 -31.19 0.25
C SER A 211 -12.57 -29.96 -0.57
N THR A 212 -11.68 -29.13 -0.05
CA THR A 212 -10.99 -28.07 -0.81
C THR A 212 -9.69 -28.57 -1.46
N SER A 213 -9.20 -29.74 -1.05
CA SER A 213 -8.06 -30.44 -1.66
C SER A 213 -8.49 -31.12 -2.96
N TYR A 214 -7.70 -30.94 -4.02
CA TYR A 214 -7.95 -31.52 -5.34
C TYR A 214 -6.67 -32.01 -6.03
N LYS A 215 -6.82 -32.81 -7.08
CA LYS A 215 -5.79 -33.15 -8.08
C LYS A 215 -6.23 -32.71 -9.48
N GLU A 216 -5.30 -32.23 -10.30
CA GLU A 216 -5.60 -31.84 -11.69
C GLU A 216 -5.47 -33.04 -12.64
N TYR A 217 -6.34 -33.05 -13.64
CA TYR A 217 -6.46 -34.07 -14.67
C TYR A 217 -6.65 -33.39 -16.03
N SER A 218 -6.20 -34.05 -17.08
CA SER A 218 -6.31 -33.53 -18.45
C SER A 218 -7.73 -33.66 -18.99
N THR A 219 -8.51 -34.59 -18.45
CA THR A 219 -9.91 -34.82 -18.87
C THR A 219 -10.79 -35.25 -17.70
N VAL A 220 -12.11 -35.07 -17.86
CA VAL A 220 -13.11 -35.53 -16.88
C VAL A 220 -13.05 -37.05 -16.72
N LYS A 221 -12.82 -37.76 -17.83
CA LYS A 221 -12.71 -39.21 -17.84
C LYS A 221 -11.51 -39.70 -17.04
N GLU A 222 -10.36 -39.05 -17.17
CA GLU A 222 -9.16 -39.35 -16.39
C GLU A 222 -9.40 -39.14 -14.90
N CYS A 223 -10.02 -38.00 -14.54
CA CYS A 223 -10.39 -37.70 -13.16
C CYS A 223 -11.32 -38.76 -12.55
N GLN A 224 -12.41 -39.11 -13.25
CA GLN A 224 -13.40 -40.08 -12.77
C GLN A 224 -12.81 -41.49 -12.61
N SER A 225 -11.81 -41.84 -13.42
CA SER A 225 -11.17 -43.16 -13.43
C SER A 225 -9.98 -43.26 -12.47
N ALA A 226 -9.60 -42.16 -11.81
CA ALA A 226 -8.45 -42.12 -10.93
C ALA A 226 -8.69 -42.86 -9.60
N SER A 227 -7.60 -43.30 -8.96
CA SER A 227 -7.63 -44.04 -7.68
C SER A 227 -7.88 -43.15 -6.45
N SER A 228 -7.76 -41.83 -6.60
CA SER A 228 -8.00 -40.83 -5.56
C SER A 228 -8.41 -39.52 -6.23
N TYR A 229 -9.03 -38.59 -5.48
CA TYR A 229 -9.45 -37.31 -6.03
C TYR A 229 -10.41 -37.45 -7.22
N ASN A 230 -11.36 -38.38 -7.15
CA ASN A 230 -12.29 -38.73 -8.23
C ASN A 230 -13.77 -38.57 -7.81
N VAL A 231 -14.04 -38.08 -6.60
CA VAL A 231 -15.40 -37.98 -6.05
C VAL A 231 -16.19 -36.85 -6.70
N ASN A 232 -15.53 -35.74 -7.03
CA ASN A 232 -16.12 -34.64 -7.78
C ASN A 232 -15.09 -34.15 -8.81
N CYS A 233 -15.45 -34.14 -10.09
CA CYS A 233 -14.58 -33.70 -11.19
C CYS A 233 -15.16 -32.44 -11.83
N THR A 234 -14.57 -31.29 -11.52
CA THR A 234 -15.01 -29.97 -12.00
C THR A 234 -14.11 -29.48 -13.12
N VAL A 235 -14.71 -29.08 -14.24
CA VAL A 235 -13.98 -28.49 -15.37
C VAL A 235 -13.73 -27.00 -15.10
N ILE A 236 -12.48 -26.58 -15.24
CA ILE A 236 -12.07 -25.17 -15.21
C ILE A 236 -11.58 -24.78 -16.59
N SER A 237 -12.38 -23.97 -17.27
CA SER A 237 -11.99 -23.37 -18.54
C SER A 237 -11.36 -22.00 -18.30
N LYS A 238 -10.14 -21.82 -18.84
CA LYS A 238 -9.46 -20.53 -18.91
C LYS A 238 -9.51 -19.91 -20.30
N ALA A 239 -9.83 -20.69 -21.33
CA ALA A 239 -9.78 -20.25 -22.73
C ALA A 239 -10.54 -18.92 -22.95
N ASN A 240 -9.87 -17.97 -23.61
CA ASN A 240 -10.41 -16.65 -23.97
C ASN A 240 -10.84 -15.76 -22.78
N LYS A 241 -10.55 -16.13 -21.52
CA LYS A 241 -10.79 -15.27 -20.35
C LYS A 241 -9.78 -14.13 -20.29
N ASP A 242 -10.25 -12.98 -19.83
CA ASP A 242 -9.40 -11.85 -19.50
C ASP A 242 -8.39 -12.22 -18.40
N MET A 243 -7.20 -11.62 -18.49
CA MET A 243 -6.15 -11.77 -17.50
C MET A 243 -6.07 -10.52 -16.62
N TYR A 244 -6.07 -10.74 -15.32
CA TYR A 244 -5.95 -9.69 -14.31
C TYR A 244 -4.58 -9.75 -13.65
N TRP A 245 -4.07 -8.59 -13.29
CA TRP A 245 -2.73 -8.40 -12.75
C TRP A 245 -2.74 -7.39 -11.61
N ARG A 246 -1.74 -7.47 -10.73
CA ARG A 246 -1.47 -6.46 -9.70
C ARG A 246 -0.21 -5.69 -10.04
N ILE A 247 -0.27 -4.36 -9.97
CA ILE A 247 0.92 -3.50 -10.05
C ILE A 247 1.74 -3.70 -8.80
N ILE A 248 3.01 -4.08 -8.99
CA ILE A 248 4.02 -4.15 -7.94
C ILE A 248 4.61 -2.75 -7.76
N ARG A 249 5.11 -2.18 -8.87
CA ARG A 249 5.78 -0.88 -8.87
C ARG A 249 5.77 -0.24 -10.25
N ILE A 250 5.97 1.07 -10.24
CA ILE A 250 6.32 1.89 -11.39
C ILE A 250 7.83 2.06 -11.34
N ASN A 251 8.51 1.54 -12.36
CA ASN A 251 9.97 1.55 -12.44
C ASN A 251 10.50 2.95 -12.77
N GLY A 252 11.79 3.19 -12.52
CA GLY A 252 12.43 4.48 -12.79
C GLY A 252 12.45 4.91 -14.26
N ASN A 253 12.24 3.99 -15.19
CA ASN A 253 12.04 4.26 -16.61
C ASN A 253 10.55 4.33 -17.03
N ASN A 254 9.63 4.48 -16.08
CA ASN A 254 8.19 4.54 -16.24
C ASN A 254 7.49 3.26 -16.74
N THR A 255 8.19 2.13 -16.83
CA THR A 255 7.53 0.84 -17.10
C THR A 255 6.81 0.34 -15.85
N ILE A 256 5.73 -0.42 -16.05
CA ILE A 256 4.83 -0.87 -15.00
C ILE A 256 5.11 -2.35 -14.73
N ARG A 257 5.63 -2.65 -13.55
CA ARG A 257 5.92 -4.03 -13.16
C ARG A 257 4.68 -4.65 -12.54
N VAL A 258 4.19 -5.73 -13.14
CA VAL A 258 2.93 -6.37 -12.77
C VAL A 258 3.11 -7.87 -12.54
N ILE A 259 2.33 -8.43 -11.62
CA ILE A 259 2.26 -9.88 -11.36
C ILE A 259 0.87 -10.41 -11.69
N TYR A 260 0.81 -11.60 -12.29
CA TYR A 260 -0.44 -12.26 -12.63
C TYR A 260 -1.31 -12.51 -11.38
N ASP A 261 -2.59 -12.21 -11.51
CA ASP A 261 -3.57 -12.28 -10.42
C ASP A 261 -4.89 -12.96 -10.82
N GLY A 262 -4.91 -13.69 -11.92
CA GLY A 262 -6.02 -14.60 -12.22
C GLY A 262 -6.93 -14.17 -13.36
N THR A 263 -8.13 -14.74 -13.37
CA THR A 263 -9.16 -14.52 -14.41
C THR A 263 -10.29 -13.60 -13.95
N SER A 264 -10.14 -13.03 -12.76
CA SER A 264 -10.99 -12.01 -12.17
C SER A 264 -10.16 -11.10 -11.25
N ALA A 265 -10.69 -9.92 -10.91
CA ALA A 265 -10.08 -9.07 -9.91
C ALA A 265 -10.42 -9.58 -8.51
N HIS A 266 -9.44 -10.20 -7.83
CA HIS A 266 -9.63 -10.74 -6.48
C HIS A 266 -9.48 -9.68 -5.40
N ALA A 267 -10.31 -9.76 -4.36
CA ALA A 267 -10.15 -8.90 -3.19
C ALA A 267 -8.89 -9.30 -2.39
N ASN A 268 -8.31 -8.34 -1.67
CA ASN A 268 -7.24 -8.67 -0.73
C ASN A 268 -7.80 -9.57 0.39
N GLY A 269 -7.01 -10.54 0.87
CA GLY A 269 -7.49 -11.58 1.79
C GLY A 269 -8.17 -12.77 1.11
N GLU A 270 -8.48 -12.70 -0.19
CA GLU A 270 -9.11 -13.78 -0.91
C GLU A 270 -8.07 -14.84 -1.36
N SER A 271 -8.28 -16.09 -0.92
CA SER A 271 -7.53 -17.24 -1.44
C SER A 271 -8.16 -17.72 -2.74
N SER A 272 -7.40 -17.69 -3.84
CA SER A 272 -7.84 -18.30 -5.10
C SER A 272 -6.68 -18.93 -5.86
N LYS A 273 -6.97 -20.06 -6.49
CA LYS A 273 -6.02 -20.86 -7.26
C LYS A 273 -5.87 -20.44 -8.71
N ASP A 274 -6.78 -19.61 -9.23
CA ASP A 274 -6.60 -19.03 -10.56
C ASP A 274 -5.59 -17.87 -10.53
N ARG A 275 -5.19 -17.36 -9.36
CA ARG A 275 -4.15 -16.34 -9.17
C ARG A 275 -2.72 -16.79 -9.54
N GLN A 276 -2.59 -18.00 -10.09
CA GLN A 276 -1.39 -18.57 -10.70
C GLN A 276 -1.76 -19.24 -12.04
N ILE A 277 -0.82 -19.26 -12.98
CA ILE A 277 -1.09 -19.81 -14.32
C ILE A 277 -1.16 -21.35 -14.31
N GLY A 278 -0.51 -21.96 -13.32
CA GLY A 278 -0.49 -23.38 -13.00
C GLY A 278 0.63 -23.64 -11.99
N GLU A 279 1.11 -24.88 -11.91
CA GLU A 279 2.22 -25.25 -11.04
C GLU A 279 3.41 -25.76 -11.85
N SER A 280 4.62 -25.54 -11.33
CA SER A 280 5.86 -26.04 -11.89
C SER A 280 6.91 -26.20 -10.80
N ALA A 281 7.88 -27.09 -11.04
CA ALA A 281 9.12 -27.07 -10.28
C ALA A 281 9.93 -25.82 -10.66
N PHE A 282 10.69 -25.27 -9.71
CA PHE A 282 11.66 -24.24 -10.05
C PHE A 282 12.73 -24.84 -10.97
N ASN A 283 13.27 -26.00 -10.58
CA ASN A 283 14.17 -26.80 -11.39
C ASN A 283 13.94 -28.30 -11.13
N SER A 284 14.07 -29.14 -12.16
CA SER A 284 13.82 -30.58 -12.03
C SER A 284 14.88 -31.30 -11.18
N SER A 285 16.10 -30.78 -11.16
CA SER A 285 17.18 -31.25 -10.31
C SER A 285 17.51 -30.24 -9.21
N ARG A 286 18.08 -30.74 -8.10
CA ARG A 286 18.40 -29.95 -6.90
C ARG A 286 19.81 -30.18 -6.36
N ASN A 287 20.57 -31.09 -6.95
CA ASN A 287 21.82 -31.61 -6.38
C ASN A 287 23.08 -30.82 -6.75
N ASP A 288 22.92 -29.57 -7.19
CA ASP A 288 24.01 -28.68 -7.55
C ASP A 288 23.62 -27.22 -7.32
N ASN A 289 24.60 -26.37 -6.98
CA ASN A 289 24.44 -24.92 -6.89
C ASN A 289 23.91 -24.30 -8.19
N ALA A 290 24.19 -24.89 -9.35
CA ALA A 290 23.64 -24.42 -10.61
C ALA A 290 22.11 -24.25 -10.56
N TYR A 291 21.38 -25.10 -9.84
CA TYR A 291 19.93 -25.17 -9.92
C TYR A 291 19.14 -24.11 -9.13
N VAL A 292 19.81 -23.21 -8.38
CA VAL A 292 19.13 -22.12 -7.65
C VAL A 292 18.76 -20.91 -8.54
N GLY A 293 19.11 -20.93 -9.83
CA GLY A 293 18.92 -19.81 -10.75
C GLY A 293 17.75 -20.01 -11.74
N TYR A 294 17.10 -18.90 -12.10
CA TYR A 294 16.11 -18.80 -13.19
C TYR A 294 16.70 -19.28 -14.53
N MET A 295 17.98 -19.03 -14.73
CA MET A 295 18.85 -19.71 -15.69
C MET A 295 20.12 -20.18 -14.98
N TYR A 296 20.76 -21.21 -15.52
CA TYR A 296 21.94 -21.83 -14.91
C TYR A 296 23.01 -22.23 -15.92
N GLY A 297 24.22 -22.48 -15.44
CA GLY A 297 25.35 -22.94 -16.24
C GLY A 297 25.52 -24.45 -16.21
N ALA A 298 26.74 -24.93 -16.00
CA ALA A 298 27.06 -26.35 -15.95
C ALA A 298 26.91 -26.92 -14.53
N ALA A 299 26.17 -28.02 -14.39
CA ALA A 299 26.19 -28.83 -13.18
C ALA A 299 27.54 -29.56 -13.04
N GLY A 300 27.99 -29.79 -11.82
CA GLY A 300 29.32 -30.34 -11.50
C GLY A 300 30.47 -29.35 -11.74
N ALA A 301 30.16 -28.08 -11.97
CA ALA A 301 31.17 -27.04 -12.15
C ALA A 301 31.99 -26.83 -10.87
N SER A 302 33.30 -26.60 -11.02
CA SER A 302 34.21 -26.27 -9.91
C SER A 302 34.33 -24.77 -9.64
N THR A 303 33.66 -23.92 -10.43
CA THR A 303 33.72 -22.45 -10.30
C THR A 303 32.33 -21.84 -10.36
N TYR A 304 32.14 -20.75 -9.60
CA TYR A 304 30.89 -19.97 -9.58
C TYR A 304 30.46 -19.53 -10.98
N ALA A 305 31.40 -19.00 -11.76
CA ALA A 305 31.11 -18.50 -13.11
C ALA A 305 30.59 -19.59 -14.04
N ALA A 306 31.16 -20.81 -13.98
CA ALA A 306 30.68 -21.92 -14.80
C ALA A 306 29.33 -22.48 -14.31
N ALA A 307 29.10 -22.54 -13.00
CA ALA A 307 27.82 -22.97 -12.43
C ALA A 307 26.65 -22.02 -12.77
N HIS A 308 26.96 -20.73 -12.97
CA HIS A 308 25.98 -19.68 -13.18
C HIS A 308 26.10 -18.98 -14.54
N ALA A 309 26.66 -19.64 -15.55
CA ALA A 309 26.87 -19.08 -16.89
C ALA A 309 25.58 -18.75 -17.66
N ASN A 310 24.40 -19.14 -17.15
CA ASN A 310 23.08 -18.90 -17.77
C ASN A 310 22.96 -19.43 -19.20
N THR A 311 23.51 -20.61 -19.47
CA THR A 311 23.41 -21.28 -20.77
C THR A 311 22.21 -22.23 -20.86
N ASN A 312 21.60 -22.55 -19.72
CA ASN A 312 20.47 -23.48 -19.60
C ASN A 312 19.29 -22.82 -18.88
N ASP A 313 18.08 -23.14 -19.34
CA ASP A 313 16.84 -22.67 -18.73
C ASP A 313 16.43 -23.55 -17.54
N SER A 314 15.98 -22.92 -16.46
CA SER A 314 15.29 -23.63 -15.38
C SER A 314 13.93 -24.16 -15.85
N THR A 315 13.40 -25.17 -15.14
CA THR A 315 12.08 -25.74 -15.44
C THR A 315 10.97 -24.69 -15.36
N ILE A 316 11.03 -23.78 -14.37
CA ILE A 316 10.05 -22.69 -14.26
C ILE A 316 10.19 -21.67 -15.40
N LYS A 317 11.40 -21.37 -15.88
CA LYS A 317 11.58 -20.47 -17.02
C LYS A 317 10.96 -21.06 -18.28
N THR A 318 11.25 -22.32 -18.61
CA THR A 318 10.63 -22.99 -19.77
C THR A 318 9.10 -22.99 -19.68
N TYR A 319 8.56 -23.17 -18.48
CA TYR A 319 7.12 -23.11 -18.24
C TYR A 319 6.54 -21.71 -18.48
N LEU A 320 7.20 -20.66 -17.99
CA LEU A 320 6.81 -19.27 -18.22
C LEU A 320 6.95 -18.84 -19.69
N ASP A 321 8.04 -19.23 -20.35
CA ASP A 321 8.26 -18.96 -21.77
C ASP A 321 7.18 -19.60 -22.63
N THR A 322 6.83 -20.86 -22.36
CA THR A 322 5.73 -21.56 -23.03
C THR A 322 4.40 -20.83 -22.82
N TRP A 323 4.14 -20.34 -21.61
CA TRP A 323 2.95 -19.54 -21.35
C TRP A 323 2.96 -18.22 -22.14
N TYR A 324 4.11 -17.54 -22.21
CA TYR A 324 4.25 -16.30 -22.96
C TYR A 324 4.02 -16.52 -24.47
N GLU A 325 4.59 -17.57 -25.05
CA GLU A 325 4.41 -17.92 -26.47
C GLU A 325 2.94 -18.16 -26.81
N ASN A 326 2.21 -18.84 -25.93
CA ASN A 326 0.82 -19.19 -26.18
C ASN A 326 -0.15 -18.02 -25.97
N ASN A 327 0.17 -17.07 -25.08
CA ASN A 327 -0.81 -16.07 -24.61
C ASN A 327 -0.47 -14.63 -25.00
N ILE A 328 0.79 -14.31 -25.29
CA ILE A 328 1.26 -12.94 -25.54
C ILE A 328 1.88 -12.80 -26.92
N LYS A 329 2.80 -13.70 -27.29
CA LYS A 329 3.55 -13.63 -28.55
C LYS A 329 2.61 -13.59 -29.76
N GLY A 330 2.86 -12.66 -30.68
CA GLY A 330 2.07 -12.45 -31.88
C GLY A 330 0.67 -11.86 -31.65
N THR A 331 0.31 -11.52 -30.40
CA THR A 331 -0.94 -10.82 -30.09
C THR A 331 -0.76 -9.31 -30.14
N ALA A 332 -1.87 -8.56 -30.21
CA ALA A 332 -1.84 -7.11 -30.08
C ALA A 332 -1.32 -6.63 -28.71
N ASN A 333 -1.21 -7.50 -27.70
CA ASN A 333 -0.70 -7.12 -26.38
C ASN A 333 0.83 -7.10 -26.32
N GLU A 334 1.52 -7.82 -27.21
CA GLU A 334 2.98 -7.91 -27.21
C GLU A 334 3.66 -6.54 -27.36
N GLN A 335 3.01 -5.60 -28.07
CA GLN A 335 3.52 -4.23 -28.23
C GLN A 335 3.67 -3.45 -26.90
N TYR A 336 2.97 -3.87 -25.85
CA TYR A 336 3.05 -3.24 -24.54
C TYR A 336 4.10 -3.88 -23.63
N ILE A 337 4.74 -4.97 -24.04
CA ILE A 337 5.81 -5.59 -23.25
C ILE A 337 7.06 -4.72 -23.34
N ALA A 338 7.60 -4.36 -22.17
CA ALA A 338 8.77 -3.51 -22.05
C ALA A 338 9.96 -4.31 -21.49
N ASP A 339 11.14 -4.13 -22.07
CA ASP A 339 12.37 -4.71 -21.55
C ASP A 339 12.78 -4.01 -20.24
N ASN A 340 13.03 -4.80 -19.21
CA ASN A 340 13.48 -4.34 -17.89
C ASN A 340 14.05 -5.54 -17.11
N ILE A 341 14.85 -5.25 -16.10
CA ILE A 341 15.57 -6.26 -15.32
C ILE A 341 14.62 -7.16 -14.53
N PHE A 342 14.84 -8.47 -14.64
CA PHE A 342 14.43 -9.48 -13.67
C PHE A 342 15.65 -9.95 -12.90
N CYS A 343 15.68 -9.71 -11.58
CA CYS A 343 16.86 -10.01 -10.77
C CYS A 343 16.74 -11.38 -10.09
N ASN A 344 17.69 -12.28 -10.34
CA ASN A 344 17.77 -13.54 -9.60
C ASN A 344 18.56 -13.40 -8.30
N ASP A 345 19.56 -12.51 -8.27
CA ASP A 345 20.41 -12.20 -7.12
C ASP A 345 21.01 -13.41 -6.38
N ARG A 346 22.03 -14.01 -6.98
CA ARG A 346 22.86 -15.07 -6.39
C ARG A 346 24.06 -14.51 -5.63
N SER A 347 23.97 -13.26 -5.17
CA SER A 347 25.00 -12.72 -4.27
C SER A 347 25.01 -13.52 -2.96
N PHE A 348 26.18 -13.58 -2.32
CA PHE A 348 26.36 -14.39 -1.11
C PHE A 348 25.88 -13.65 0.14
N ALA A 349 25.38 -14.43 1.10
CA ALA A 349 25.21 -13.96 2.46
C ALA A 349 26.57 -13.65 3.11
N SER A 350 26.55 -12.78 4.11
CA SER A 350 27.76 -12.34 4.84
C SER A 350 28.50 -13.48 5.56
N ASN A 351 27.78 -14.53 5.97
CA ASN A 351 28.32 -15.72 6.63
C ASN A 351 28.58 -16.90 5.66
N ASN A 352 28.46 -16.69 4.35
CA ASN A 352 28.76 -17.74 3.38
C ASN A 352 30.25 -18.11 3.42
N SER A 353 30.54 -19.41 3.44
CA SER A 353 31.89 -19.96 3.28
C SER A 353 32.06 -20.82 2.03
N GLY A 354 30.97 -21.01 1.28
CA GLY A 354 30.93 -21.82 0.06
C GLY A 354 31.40 -21.12 -1.20
N THR A 355 31.57 -21.91 -2.25
CA THR A 355 32.00 -21.43 -3.57
C THR A 355 30.83 -21.07 -4.51
N GLY A 356 29.59 -21.46 -4.18
CA GLY A 356 28.46 -21.38 -5.11
C GLY A 356 28.65 -22.24 -6.36
N ALA A 357 29.39 -23.34 -6.26
CA ALA A 357 29.66 -24.24 -7.37
C ALA A 357 29.60 -25.69 -6.92
N GLY A 358 29.11 -26.57 -7.81
CA GLY A 358 29.01 -27.99 -7.55
C GLY A 358 28.14 -28.27 -6.32
N ILE A 359 28.65 -29.11 -5.43
CA ILE A 359 28.01 -29.48 -4.16
C ILE A 359 28.52 -28.67 -2.96
N SER A 360 29.18 -27.52 -3.17
CA SER A 360 29.62 -26.69 -2.04
C SER A 360 28.42 -26.12 -1.29
N ASP A 361 28.34 -26.36 0.01
CA ASP A 361 27.39 -25.67 0.90
C ASP A 361 27.52 -24.17 0.68
N THR A 362 26.44 -23.49 0.29
CA THR A 362 26.47 -22.08 -0.12
C THR A 362 25.24 -21.35 0.41
N TYR A 363 25.47 -20.21 1.05
CA TYR A 363 24.43 -19.32 1.53
C TYR A 363 24.33 -18.10 0.62
N TYR A 364 23.18 -17.96 -0.06
CA TYR A 364 22.89 -16.78 -0.87
C TYR A 364 22.33 -15.66 0.02
N ARG A 365 22.23 -14.43 -0.49
CA ARG A 365 21.88 -13.24 0.31
C ARG A 365 20.67 -13.48 1.20
N TRP A 366 19.64 -14.10 0.64
CA TRP A 366 18.40 -14.38 1.33
C TRP A 366 18.49 -15.51 2.36
N TYR A 367 19.62 -16.18 2.60
CA TYR A 367 19.74 -17.23 3.61
C TYR A 367 19.45 -16.73 5.03
N ASN A 368 20.12 -15.65 5.45
CA ASN A 368 19.96 -15.08 6.79
C ASN A 368 18.68 -14.24 6.94
N ASP A 369 18.11 -13.78 5.82
CA ASP A 369 16.91 -12.97 5.77
C ASP A 369 15.65 -13.86 5.79
N ASP A 370 15.53 -14.68 6.84
CA ASP A 370 14.42 -15.63 7.04
C ASP A 370 13.07 -14.96 7.36
N GLY A 371 13.01 -13.63 7.28
CA GLY A 371 11.86 -12.80 7.57
C GLY A 371 11.72 -12.42 9.05
N THR A 372 12.53 -12.97 9.96
CA THR A 372 12.35 -12.75 11.40
C THR A 372 13.41 -11.84 12.04
N THR A 373 14.60 -11.71 11.44
CA THR A 373 15.70 -10.89 12.00
C THR A 373 16.29 -9.92 10.98
N GLN A 374 15.78 -8.68 10.99
CA GLN A 374 16.31 -7.50 10.29
C GLN A 374 16.51 -7.63 8.76
N ASN A 375 15.40 -7.63 8.01
CA ASN A 375 15.38 -7.39 6.55
C ASN A 375 15.69 -5.91 6.24
N ASN A 376 16.90 -5.47 6.56
CA ASN A 376 17.29 -4.07 6.52
C ASN A 376 17.81 -3.61 5.15
N LYS A 377 17.89 -4.51 4.16
CA LYS A 377 18.54 -4.25 2.86
C LYS A 377 17.72 -4.75 1.66
N MET A 378 16.43 -4.41 1.60
CA MET A 378 15.60 -4.75 0.44
C MET A 378 15.95 -3.88 -0.76
N MET A 379 16.02 -4.45 -1.95
CA MET A 379 16.50 -3.73 -3.14
C MET A 379 15.72 -4.03 -4.41
N PHE A 380 15.49 -2.99 -5.22
CA PHE A 380 14.97 -3.12 -6.59
C PHE A 380 16.07 -3.08 -7.66
N THR A 381 17.31 -2.83 -7.24
CA THR A 381 18.49 -2.96 -8.10
C THR A 381 18.95 -4.41 -8.17
N CYS A 382 19.77 -4.72 -9.17
CA CYS A 382 20.41 -6.03 -9.27
C CYS A 382 21.92 -5.83 -9.27
N SER A 383 22.60 -6.24 -8.19
CA SER A 383 24.02 -5.94 -7.99
C SER A 383 24.93 -6.67 -8.98
N GLN A 384 24.56 -7.90 -9.34
CA GLN A 384 25.33 -8.74 -10.26
C GLN A 384 24.71 -8.67 -11.65
N LYS A 385 25.45 -8.13 -12.63
CA LYS A 385 24.99 -8.04 -14.02
C LYS A 385 24.58 -9.38 -14.60
N ASN A 386 25.30 -10.46 -14.24
CA ASN A 386 24.97 -11.82 -14.68
C ASN A 386 23.58 -12.29 -14.20
N ASP A 387 23.04 -11.71 -13.13
CA ASP A 387 21.71 -12.04 -12.59
C ASP A 387 20.64 -11.02 -12.97
N ALA A 388 21.02 -9.97 -13.68
CA ALA A 388 20.13 -8.92 -14.15
C ALA A 388 19.55 -9.31 -15.52
N PHE A 389 18.57 -10.23 -15.52
CA PHE A 389 18.01 -10.79 -16.73
C PHE A 389 17.18 -9.78 -17.53
N THR A 390 17.49 -9.66 -18.82
CA THR A 390 16.83 -8.76 -19.79
C THR A 390 16.79 -9.43 -21.16
N VAL A 391 15.97 -8.91 -22.08
CA VAL A 391 15.88 -9.41 -23.46
C VAL A 391 16.98 -8.80 -24.32
N ASN A 392 17.08 -7.45 -24.34
CA ASN A 392 17.98 -6.73 -25.24
C ASN A 392 18.98 -5.85 -24.49
N ASP A 393 18.65 -5.35 -23.30
CA ASP A 393 19.53 -4.47 -22.52
C ASP A 393 20.76 -5.23 -22.01
N THR A 394 21.90 -5.01 -22.66
CA THR A 394 23.21 -5.54 -22.26
C THR A 394 24.07 -4.49 -21.53
N ILE A 395 23.53 -3.30 -21.24
CA ILE A 395 24.22 -2.25 -20.49
C ILE A 395 23.99 -2.48 -19.00
N LYS A 396 22.73 -2.47 -18.58
CA LYS A 396 22.31 -2.72 -17.19
C LYS A 396 21.95 -4.18 -16.93
N GLY A 397 21.49 -4.89 -17.96
CA GLY A 397 21.16 -6.31 -17.89
C GLY A 397 22.17 -7.23 -18.61
N ASN A 398 21.81 -8.51 -18.71
CA ASN A 398 22.63 -9.55 -19.35
C ASN A 398 22.16 -9.96 -20.76
N GLY A 399 20.98 -9.54 -21.22
CA GLY A 399 20.45 -9.87 -22.54
C GLY A 399 20.21 -11.37 -22.78
N ALA A 400 20.05 -12.17 -21.72
CA ALA A 400 19.95 -13.62 -21.82
C ALA A 400 18.50 -14.14 -22.02
N LEU A 401 17.48 -13.30 -21.85
CA LEU A 401 16.09 -13.75 -21.96
C LEU A 401 15.61 -13.79 -23.41
N THR A 402 14.86 -14.84 -23.74
CA THR A 402 14.08 -14.91 -24.98
C THR A 402 12.86 -13.98 -24.94
N TYR A 403 12.18 -13.91 -23.79
CA TYR A 403 10.96 -13.13 -23.59
C TYR A 403 11.05 -12.27 -22.31
N GLY A 404 10.35 -11.13 -22.32
CA GLY A 404 10.28 -10.19 -21.18
C GLY A 404 9.38 -10.69 -20.04
N ILE A 405 9.64 -11.89 -19.54
CA ILE A 405 8.88 -12.57 -18.49
C ILE A 405 9.81 -13.15 -17.43
N GLY A 406 9.40 -13.04 -16.16
CA GLY A 406 10.13 -13.59 -15.03
C GLY A 406 9.26 -13.83 -13.82
N LEU A 407 9.89 -13.86 -12.65
CA LEU A 407 9.25 -14.07 -11.36
C LEU A 407 9.41 -12.84 -10.45
N LEU A 408 8.57 -12.77 -9.43
CA LEU A 408 8.68 -11.81 -8.34
C LEU A 408 9.94 -12.12 -7.51
N THR A 409 10.64 -11.10 -7.05
CA THR A 409 11.76 -11.28 -6.10
C THR A 409 11.27 -11.35 -4.65
N ALA A 410 12.07 -11.91 -3.76
CA ALA A 410 11.79 -11.84 -2.32
C ALA A 410 11.78 -10.41 -1.79
N ASP A 411 12.63 -9.53 -2.33
CA ASP A 411 12.64 -8.09 -2.00
C ASP A 411 11.30 -7.44 -2.34
N GLU A 412 10.77 -7.70 -3.54
CA GLU A 412 9.48 -7.18 -3.97
C GLU A 412 8.32 -7.73 -3.12
N ALA A 413 8.37 -9.00 -2.72
CA ALA A 413 7.38 -9.60 -1.82
C ALA A 413 7.39 -8.93 -0.43
N VAL A 414 8.58 -8.68 0.12
CA VAL A 414 8.76 -8.00 1.42
C VAL A 414 8.34 -6.53 1.35
N LEU A 415 8.73 -5.82 0.29
CA LEU A 415 8.37 -4.42 0.10
C LEU A 415 6.86 -4.23 -0.10
N ALA A 416 6.20 -5.18 -0.76
CA ALA A 416 4.74 -5.23 -0.85
C ALA A 416 4.03 -5.49 0.50
N GLY A 417 4.75 -5.98 1.51
CA GLY A 417 4.24 -6.17 2.87
C GLY A 417 4.34 -7.59 3.44
N GLY A 418 4.85 -8.57 2.69
CA GLY A 418 4.96 -9.98 3.14
C GLY A 418 6.30 -10.30 3.79
N LEU A 419 6.36 -10.46 5.12
CA LEU A 419 7.61 -10.71 5.86
C LEU A 419 7.67 -12.14 6.45
N SER A 420 7.11 -12.38 7.64
CA SER A 420 7.37 -13.61 8.43
C SER A 420 6.21 -14.28 9.19
N SER A 421 5.00 -13.72 9.22
CA SER A 421 3.86 -14.40 9.84
C SER A 421 2.66 -14.40 8.91
N SER A 422 1.62 -15.18 9.21
CA SER A 422 0.46 -15.27 8.31
C SER A 422 -0.18 -13.88 8.12
N TYR A 423 -0.04 -13.34 6.91
CA TYR A 423 -0.50 -12.00 6.54
C TYR A 423 -1.39 -12.14 5.31
N LEU A 424 -2.71 -12.05 5.53
CA LEU A 424 -3.67 -12.35 4.47
C LEU A 424 -4.07 -11.10 3.67
N ASN A 425 -3.94 -9.90 4.23
CA ASN A 425 -4.58 -8.69 3.68
C ASN A 425 -3.67 -7.83 2.79
N TYR A 426 -2.38 -8.14 2.65
CA TYR A 426 -1.53 -7.45 1.68
C TYR A 426 -1.81 -7.96 0.26
N TYR A 427 -1.65 -7.11 -0.75
CA TYR A 427 -2.20 -7.36 -2.07
C TYR A 427 -1.59 -8.54 -2.85
N LEU A 428 -0.41 -9.02 -2.45
CA LEU A 428 0.24 -10.18 -3.10
C LEU A 428 -0.06 -11.52 -2.43
N TYR A 429 -0.78 -11.54 -1.30
CA TYR A 429 -1.35 -12.77 -0.75
C TYR A 429 -2.29 -13.39 -1.77
N SER A 430 -2.13 -14.69 -2.09
CA SER A 430 -3.00 -15.45 -3.01
C SER A 430 -3.67 -16.66 -2.36
N GLY A 431 -3.32 -16.99 -1.12
CA GLY A 431 -3.69 -18.26 -0.48
C GLY A 431 -2.98 -19.48 -1.04
N GLN A 432 -2.03 -19.31 -1.98
CA GLN A 432 -1.27 -20.39 -2.62
C GLN A 432 0.22 -20.26 -2.34
N ASP A 433 0.92 -21.40 -2.37
CA ASP A 433 2.36 -21.43 -2.38
C ASP A 433 2.88 -21.15 -3.81
N TYR A 434 3.73 -20.14 -3.99
CA TYR A 434 4.27 -19.78 -5.31
C TYR A 434 5.74 -19.38 -5.28
N TRP A 435 6.45 -19.67 -6.37
CA TRP A 435 7.88 -19.43 -6.50
C TRP A 435 8.24 -17.94 -6.61
N LEU A 436 9.39 -17.59 -6.05
CA LEU A 436 10.08 -16.32 -6.26
C LEU A 436 11.40 -16.58 -7.00
N ALA A 437 12.01 -15.53 -7.57
CA ALA A 437 13.30 -15.64 -8.26
C ALA A 437 14.51 -15.79 -7.31
N SER A 438 14.35 -15.40 -6.05
CA SER A 438 15.48 -15.22 -5.13
C SER A 438 15.94 -16.55 -4.52
N PRO A 439 17.22 -16.95 -4.69
CA PRO A 439 17.78 -18.15 -4.10
C PRO A 439 17.92 -17.98 -2.59
N SER A 440 17.83 -19.08 -1.84
CA SER A 440 18.02 -19.06 -0.39
C SER A 440 19.36 -19.68 -0.03
N GLU A 441 19.55 -20.96 -0.33
CA GLU A 441 20.79 -21.69 -0.04
C GLU A 441 20.94 -22.93 -0.91
N PHE A 442 22.16 -23.47 -0.90
CA PHE A 442 22.45 -24.85 -1.20
C PHE A 442 23.01 -25.50 0.08
N PHE A 443 22.25 -26.43 0.69
CA PHE A 443 22.62 -27.06 1.96
C PHE A 443 21.92 -28.44 2.09
N TYR A 444 22.14 -29.17 3.19
CA TYR A 444 21.47 -30.45 3.49
C TYR A 444 21.77 -31.61 2.52
N GLY A 445 23.04 -32.00 2.38
CA GLY A 445 23.38 -33.24 1.67
C GLY A 445 23.12 -33.18 0.16
N GLY A 446 23.08 -31.98 -0.41
CA GLY A 446 22.99 -31.72 -1.85
C GLY A 446 21.61 -31.26 -2.31
N SER A 447 21.04 -30.21 -1.70
CA SER A 447 19.72 -29.68 -2.05
C SER A 447 19.77 -28.16 -2.28
N ALA A 448 19.28 -27.73 -3.44
CA ALA A 448 19.10 -26.33 -3.84
C ALA A 448 17.73 -25.80 -3.39
N TYR A 449 17.74 -24.67 -2.69
CA TYR A 449 16.55 -24.01 -2.12
C TYR A 449 16.36 -22.61 -2.70
N VAL A 450 15.11 -22.31 -3.08
CA VAL A 450 14.69 -21.00 -3.60
C VAL A 450 13.54 -20.47 -2.75
N ARG A 451 13.46 -19.14 -2.64
CA ARG A 451 12.42 -18.46 -1.87
C ARG A 451 11.05 -18.63 -2.53
N ARG A 452 10.02 -18.62 -1.70
CA ARG A 452 8.62 -18.71 -2.07
C ARG A 452 7.78 -17.82 -1.17
N VAL A 453 6.60 -17.45 -1.63
CA VAL A 453 5.54 -17.02 -0.72
C VAL A 453 4.73 -18.26 -0.37
N ALA A 454 4.60 -18.53 0.92
CA ALA A 454 3.78 -19.64 1.40
C ALA A 454 2.28 -19.30 1.30
N SER A 455 1.41 -20.30 1.31
CA SER A 455 -0.05 -20.11 1.26
C SER A 455 -0.61 -19.21 2.37
N GLY A 456 0.13 -19.01 3.48
CA GLY A 456 -0.20 -18.03 4.52
C GLY A 456 0.21 -16.58 4.23
N GLY A 457 0.83 -16.27 3.08
CA GLY A 457 1.25 -14.92 2.70
C GLY A 457 2.59 -14.45 3.30
N TYR A 458 3.41 -15.37 3.80
CA TYR A 458 4.73 -15.04 4.35
C TYR A 458 5.85 -15.64 3.52
N LEU A 459 7.05 -15.07 3.66
CA LEU A 459 8.23 -15.55 2.96
C LEU A 459 8.70 -16.87 3.57
N ASN A 460 9.01 -17.83 2.72
CA ASN A 460 9.57 -19.13 3.08
C ASN A 460 10.54 -19.56 1.97
N TYR A 461 11.08 -20.76 2.04
CA TYR A 461 11.88 -21.40 0.99
C TYR A 461 11.43 -22.85 0.83
N LEU A 462 11.79 -23.46 -0.30
CA LEU A 462 11.57 -24.89 -0.54
C LEU A 462 12.56 -25.42 -1.57
N ASP A 463 12.79 -26.73 -1.55
CA ASP A 463 13.60 -27.44 -2.53
C ASP A 463 13.08 -27.17 -3.95
N VAL A 464 13.98 -26.84 -4.88
CA VAL A 464 13.64 -26.41 -6.25
C VAL A 464 12.82 -27.42 -7.05
N ASN A 465 12.86 -28.71 -6.68
CA ASN A 465 12.18 -29.79 -7.39
C ASN A 465 10.72 -30.03 -6.97
N TYR A 466 10.21 -29.28 -5.98
CA TYR A 466 8.80 -29.31 -5.61
C TYR A 466 7.94 -28.54 -6.62
N SER A 467 6.72 -29.02 -6.87
CA SER A 467 5.74 -28.30 -7.70
C SER A 467 5.02 -27.24 -6.87
N LEU A 468 5.18 -25.96 -7.21
CA LEU A 468 4.46 -24.83 -6.62
C LEU A 468 3.87 -23.93 -7.70
N GLY A 469 3.04 -22.95 -7.30
CA GLY A 469 2.43 -21.99 -8.21
C GLY A 469 3.45 -21.17 -9.01
N ALA A 470 3.21 -21.06 -10.32
CA ALA A 470 3.90 -20.16 -11.22
C ALA A 470 3.08 -18.87 -11.39
N ARG A 471 3.67 -17.72 -11.05
CA ARG A 471 3.06 -16.40 -11.20
C ARG A 471 3.94 -15.50 -12.07
N PRO A 472 3.62 -15.35 -13.37
CA PRO A 472 4.34 -14.48 -14.28
C PRO A 472 4.44 -13.05 -13.74
N VAL A 473 5.62 -12.46 -13.87
CA VAL A 473 5.85 -11.03 -13.76
C VAL A 473 6.23 -10.49 -15.12
N LEU A 474 5.59 -9.38 -15.50
CA LEU A 474 5.86 -8.64 -16.73
C LEU A 474 6.22 -7.20 -16.39
N ASN A 475 7.00 -6.57 -17.26
CA ASN A 475 7.11 -5.11 -17.28
C ASN A 475 6.34 -4.62 -18.52
N LEU A 476 5.38 -3.73 -18.29
CA LEU A 476 4.51 -3.18 -19.33
C LEU A 476 4.88 -1.72 -19.61
N SER A 477 4.59 -1.23 -20.80
CA SER A 477 4.66 0.21 -21.06
C SER A 477 3.61 0.96 -20.21
N SER A 478 3.87 2.23 -19.91
CA SER A 478 2.94 3.08 -19.13
C SER A 478 1.57 3.26 -19.79
N ASP A 479 1.45 2.94 -21.08
CA ASP A 479 0.22 3.05 -21.85
C ASP A 479 -0.91 2.19 -21.27
N VAL A 480 -0.58 1.11 -20.56
CA VAL A 480 -1.59 0.25 -19.89
C VAL A 480 -2.32 0.96 -18.75
N LEU A 481 -1.89 2.16 -18.36
CA LEU A 481 -2.51 2.99 -17.32
C LEU A 481 -3.37 4.13 -17.89
N LYS A 482 -3.57 4.21 -19.22
CA LYS A 482 -4.31 5.31 -19.87
C LYS A 482 -5.78 5.33 -19.46
N ASN A 483 -6.40 4.16 -19.34
CA ASN A 483 -7.81 3.99 -19.03
C ASN A 483 -7.99 3.26 -17.70
N GLY A 484 -9.14 3.46 -17.06
CA GLY A 484 -9.46 2.93 -15.74
C GLY A 484 -8.86 3.74 -14.60
N ASN A 485 -9.12 3.33 -13.36
CA ASN A 485 -8.58 3.96 -12.15
C ASN A 485 -7.84 2.98 -11.23
N GLY A 486 -7.61 1.76 -11.72
CA GLY A 486 -6.90 0.72 -11.02
C GLY A 486 -7.70 0.00 -9.94
N THR A 487 -8.98 0.34 -9.71
CA THR A 487 -9.83 -0.41 -8.77
C THR A 487 -10.28 -1.75 -9.37
N ALA A 488 -10.73 -2.69 -8.54
CA ALA A 488 -11.22 -3.99 -9.02
C ALA A 488 -12.41 -3.86 -10.00
N SER A 489 -13.28 -2.86 -9.81
CA SER A 489 -14.41 -2.57 -10.69
C SER A 489 -14.03 -1.82 -11.97
N ASP A 490 -12.91 -1.10 -11.95
CA ASP A 490 -12.41 -0.33 -13.10
C ASP A 490 -10.87 -0.45 -13.21
N PRO A 491 -10.36 -1.64 -13.56
CA PRO A 491 -8.92 -1.89 -13.64
C PRO A 491 -8.27 -1.05 -14.74
N TYR A 492 -6.99 -0.76 -14.57
CA TYR A 492 -6.21 -0.13 -15.61
C TYR A 492 -6.16 -0.99 -16.88
N HIS A 493 -6.21 -0.35 -18.04
CA HIS A 493 -6.06 -1.01 -19.34
C HIS A 493 -5.58 -0.02 -20.41
N ALA A 494 -4.97 -0.58 -21.46
CA ALA A 494 -4.50 0.17 -22.63
C ALA A 494 -5.63 0.77 -23.47
#